data_AF-A0A5N7SEZ0-F1
#
_entry.id   AF-A0A5N7SEZ0-F1
#
_cell.length_a   1.000
_cell.length_b   1.000
_cell.length_c   1.000
_cell.angle_alpha   90.00
_cell.angle_beta   90.00
_cell.angle_gamma   90.00
#
_symmetry.space_group_name_H-M   'P 1'
#
loop_
_entity.id
_entity.type
_entity.pdbx_description
1 polymer ?
#
loop_
_entity_poly.entity_id
_entity_poly.type
_entity_poly.pdbx_seq_one_letter_code
_entity_poly.pdbx_strand_id
1 'polypeptide(L)'
;MKEKLWMVLGTLLFVGVGIAALFFTGALLNLLLWLSSRGASWLLLASIAYVVFSLIVLLPLAAFRGTRRFAGGGMTVGKGLFGFTLWVLCIALTFAKWGKTVTIVGLLFFGVGILPMGVVAGFLTEPWYGGFVPVLLIAAYVGASAAANHFLED
;
A
#
# COMPACT_ATOMS: atom_id res chain seq x y z
N MET A 1 5.90 27.33 40.26
CA MET A 1 4.99 27.76 39.17
C MET A 1 5.50 27.42 37.78
N LYS A 2 6.76 27.70 37.43
CA LYS A 2 7.33 27.39 36.09
C LYS A 2 7.20 25.92 35.67
N GLU A 3 7.48 24.96 36.55
CA GLU A 3 7.41 23.53 36.22
C GLU A 3 5.98 23.03 35.90
N LYS A 4 4.99 23.51 36.65
CA LYS A 4 3.57 23.20 36.36
C LYS A 4 3.13 23.79 35.01
N LEU A 5 3.65 24.96 34.64
CA LEU A 5 3.39 25.59 33.35
C LEU A 5 3.97 24.77 32.18
N TRP A 6 5.19 24.26 32.31
CA TRP A 6 5.82 23.40 31.30
C TRP A 6 5.09 22.07 31.11
N MET A 7 4.58 21.47 32.19
CA MET A 7 3.78 20.24 32.09
C MET A 7 2.43 20.46 31.39
N VAL A 8 1.75 21.58 31.69
CA VAL A 8 0.48 21.92 31.03
C VAL A 8 0.71 22.26 29.55
N LEU A 9 1.74 23.03 29.22
CA LEU A 9 2.11 23.34 27.84
C LEU A 9 2.50 22.08 27.06
N GLY A 10 3.28 21.17 27.66
CA GLY A 10 3.65 19.90 27.03
C GLY A 10 2.44 19.01 26.75
N THR A 11 1.49 18.95 27.68
CA THR A 11 0.25 18.18 27.52
C THR A 11 -0.64 18.78 26.43
N LEU A 12 -0.80 20.10 26.40
CA LEU A 12 -1.58 20.79 25.36
C LEU A 12 -0.97 20.62 23.96
N LEU A 13 0.36 20.65 23.84
CA LEU A 13 1.06 20.37 22.59
C LEU A 13 0.87 18.92 22.15
N PHE A 14 1.00 17.95 23.05
CA PHE A 14 0.80 16.53 22.73
C PHE A 14 -0.63 16.25 22.26
N VAL A 15 -1.63 16.79 22.96
CA VAL A 15 -3.04 16.68 22.58
C VAL A 15 -3.30 17.40 21.25
N GLY A 16 -2.72 18.59 21.04
CA GLY A 16 -2.82 19.33 19.78
C GLY A 16 -2.26 18.56 18.59
N VAL A 17 -1.08 17.93 18.74
CA VAL A 17 -0.48 17.08 17.71
C VAL A 17 -1.33 15.83 17.45
N GLY A 18 -1.90 15.21 18.50
CA GLY A 18 -2.80 14.07 18.36
C GLY A 18 -4.06 14.42 17.56
N ILE A 19 -4.69 15.55 17.86
CA ILE A 19 -5.88 16.03 17.14
C ILE A 19 -5.53 16.38 15.69
N ALA A 20 -4.39 17.04 15.45
CA ALA A 20 -3.90 17.34 14.11
C ALA A 20 -3.63 16.07 13.28
N ALA A 21 -3.04 15.03 13.90
CA ALA A 21 -2.80 13.74 13.27
C ALA A 21 -4.11 13.02 12.91
N LEU A 22 -5.12 13.07 13.79
CA LEU A 22 -6.45 12.52 13.51
C LEU A 22 -7.16 13.27 12.38
N PHE A 23 -7.05 14.60 12.34
CA PHE A 23 -7.63 15.40 11.26
C PHE A 23 -6.92 15.14 9.92
N PHE A 24 -5.59 15.08 9.94
CA PHE A 24 -4.78 14.78 8.76
C PHE A 24 -5.05 13.37 8.21
N THR A 25 -5.11 12.35 9.08
CA THR A 25 -5.46 10.98 8.66
C THR A 25 -6.89 10.88 8.15
N GLY A 26 -7.84 11.60 8.75
CA GLY A 26 -9.20 11.70 8.24
C GLY A 26 -9.29 12.34 6.86
N ALA A 27 -8.53 13.42 6.62
CA ALA A 27 -8.44 14.06 5.30
C ALA A 27 -7.78 13.14 4.27
N LEU A 28 -6.69 12.46 4.66
CA LEU A 28 -6.00 11.48 3.84
C LEU A 28 -6.94 10.33 3.43
N LEU A 29 -7.73 9.79 4.34
CA LEU A 29 -8.72 8.76 4.01
C LEU A 29 -9.77 9.21 3.00
N ASN A 30 -10.29 10.44 3.12
CA ASN A 30 -11.24 10.96 2.14
C ASN A 30 -10.59 11.08 0.75
N LEU A 31 -9.34 11.56 0.69
CA LEU A 31 -8.57 11.63 -0.55
C LEU A 31 -8.36 10.22 -1.14
N LEU A 32 -8.02 9.24 -0.32
CA LEU A 32 -7.77 7.85 -0.74
C LEU A 32 -9.03 7.10 -1.14
N LEU A 33 -10.16 7.33 -0.49
CA LEU A 33 -11.46 6.77 -0.89
C LEU A 33 -11.95 7.38 -2.20
N TRP A 34 -11.69 8.68 -2.42
CA TRP A 34 -11.92 9.30 -3.72
C TRP A 34 -11.01 8.74 -4.81
N LEU A 35 -9.73 8.52 -4.49
CA LEU A 35 -8.77 7.90 -5.39
C LEU A 35 -9.18 6.45 -5.70
N SER A 36 -9.72 5.73 -4.72
CA SER A 36 -10.21 4.37 -4.88
C SER A 36 -11.48 4.32 -5.73
N SER A 37 -12.46 5.18 -5.49
CA SER A 37 -13.73 5.15 -6.22
C SER A 37 -13.58 5.47 -7.70
N ARG A 38 -12.56 6.27 -8.07
CA ARG A 38 -12.30 6.66 -9.45
C ARG A 38 -11.12 5.93 -10.11
N GLY A 39 -10.17 5.46 -9.30
CA GLY A 39 -8.88 4.95 -9.77
C GLY A 39 -8.57 3.50 -9.40
N ALA A 40 -9.30 2.84 -8.48
CA ALA A 40 -8.96 1.48 -8.07
C ALA A 40 -9.04 0.47 -9.23
N SER A 41 -10.06 0.59 -10.08
CA SER A 41 -10.19 -0.25 -11.27
C SER A 41 -9.06 -0.01 -12.27
N TRP A 42 -8.70 1.26 -12.53
CA TRP A 42 -7.56 1.60 -13.39
C TRP A 42 -6.21 1.15 -12.82
N LEU A 43 -6.00 1.27 -11.51
CA LEU A 43 -4.80 0.82 -10.81
C LEU A 43 -4.66 -0.70 -10.85
N LEU A 44 -5.77 -1.43 -10.67
CA LEU A 44 -5.80 -2.89 -10.81
C LEU A 44 -5.48 -3.33 -12.24
N LEU A 45 -6.12 -2.71 -13.25
CA LEU A 45 -5.83 -2.96 -14.66
C LEU A 45 -4.35 -2.69 -14.99
N ALA A 46 -3.80 -1.56 -14.52
CA ALA A 46 -2.39 -1.22 -14.69
C ALA A 46 -1.47 -2.25 -14.03
N SER A 47 -1.83 -2.73 -12.83
CA SER A 47 -1.05 -3.74 -12.10
C SER A 47 -1.08 -5.09 -12.82
N ILE A 48 -2.24 -5.54 -13.30
CA ILE A 48 -2.37 -6.76 -14.08
C ILE A 48 -1.54 -6.66 -15.37
N ALA A 49 -1.67 -5.55 -16.10
CA ALA A 49 -0.89 -5.31 -17.30
C ALA A 49 0.62 -5.32 -17.01
N TYR A 50 1.04 -4.75 -15.87
CA TYR A 50 2.43 -4.73 -15.47
C TYR A 50 2.95 -6.12 -15.06
N VAL A 51 2.14 -6.95 -14.40
CA VAL A 51 2.48 -8.37 -14.12
C VAL A 51 2.70 -9.11 -15.44
N VAL A 52 1.80 -8.96 -16.40
CA VAL A 52 1.92 -9.59 -17.72
C VAL A 52 3.17 -9.10 -18.45
N PHE A 53 3.41 -7.79 -18.45
CA PHE A 53 4.62 -7.19 -19.03
C PHE A 53 5.90 -7.70 -18.36
N SER A 54 5.90 -7.84 -17.04
CA SER A 54 7.08 -8.32 -16.31
C SER A 54 7.36 -9.80 -16.57
N LEU A 55 6.33 -10.64 -16.73
CA LEU A 55 6.48 -12.05 -17.07
C LEU A 55 6.91 -12.29 -18.54
N ILE A 56 6.37 -11.51 -19.48
CA ILE A 56 6.58 -11.73 -20.92
C ILE A 56 7.79 -10.95 -21.46
N VAL A 57 8.11 -9.79 -20.89
CA VAL A 57 9.16 -8.91 -21.40
C VAL A 57 10.35 -8.87 -20.46
N LEU A 58 10.15 -8.47 -19.19
CA LEU A 58 11.27 -8.25 -18.27
C LEU A 58 11.97 -9.57 -17.88
N LEU A 59 11.22 -10.65 -17.65
CA LEU A 59 11.78 -11.95 -17.28
C LEU A 59 12.60 -12.59 -18.42
N PRO A 60 12.12 -12.63 -19.68
CA PRO A 60 12.92 -13.13 -20.79
C PRO A 60 14.12 -12.23 -21.10
N LEU A 61 13.99 -10.91 -20.95
CA LEU A 61 15.14 -9.99 -21.07
C LEU A 61 16.18 -10.24 -19.98
N ALA A 62 15.79 -10.71 -18.79
CA ALA A 62 16.74 -11.03 -17.73
C ALA A 62 17.58 -12.29 -18.03
N ALA A 63 17.13 -13.16 -18.94
CA ALA A 63 17.92 -14.31 -19.38
C ALA A 63 19.22 -13.89 -20.10
N PHE A 64 19.19 -12.75 -20.81
CA PHE A 64 20.37 -12.21 -21.48
C PHE A 64 21.17 -11.32 -20.52
N ARG A 65 22.44 -11.68 -20.28
CA ARG A 65 23.34 -10.98 -19.34
C ARG A 65 23.45 -9.47 -19.57
N GLY A 66 23.38 -9.01 -20.82
CA GLY A 66 23.47 -7.59 -21.17
C GLY A 66 22.25 -6.73 -20.79
N THR A 67 21.07 -7.34 -20.65
CA THR A 67 19.80 -6.62 -20.38
C THR A 67 19.29 -6.82 -18.95
N ARG A 68 20.03 -7.52 -18.10
CA ARG A 68 19.68 -7.78 -16.68
C ARG A 68 19.42 -6.51 -15.88
N ARG A 69 20.30 -5.51 -15.99
CA ARG A 69 20.13 -4.23 -15.27
C ARG A 69 18.88 -3.46 -15.70
N PHE A 70 18.51 -3.54 -16.98
CA PHE A 70 17.27 -2.95 -17.48
C PHE A 70 16.04 -3.70 -16.93
N ALA A 71 16.10 -5.03 -16.88
CA ALA A 71 15.07 -5.85 -16.27
C ALA A 71 14.92 -5.57 -14.75
N GLY A 72 16.03 -5.43 -14.03
CA GLY A 72 16.03 -5.06 -12.60
C GLY A 72 15.44 -3.67 -12.34
N GLY A 73 15.75 -2.69 -13.19
CA GLY A 73 15.14 -1.35 -13.14
C GLY A 73 13.62 -1.40 -13.33
N GLY A 74 13.14 -2.16 -14.33
CA GLY A 74 11.71 -2.37 -14.56
C GLY A 74 11.02 -3.06 -13.38
N MET A 75 11.63 -4.10 -12.80
CA MET A 75 11.11 -4.78 -11.61
C MET A 75 11.03 -3.84 -10.39
N THR A 76 11.96 -2.89 -10.26
CA THR A 76 11.94 -1.88 -9.18
C THR A 76 10.73 -0.94 -9.31
N VAL A 77 10.43 -0.48 -10.53
CA VAL A 77 9.23 0.33 -10.80
C VAL A 77 7.96 -0.47 -10.54
N GLY A 78 7.94 -1.73 -10.96
CA GLY A 78 6.82 -2.66 -10.73
C GLY A 78 6.50 -2.84 -9.24
N LYS A 79 7.52 -3.01 -8.39
CA LYS A 79 7.35 -3.09 -6.94
C LYS A 79 6.62 -1.87 -6.37
N GLY A 80 6.96 -0.67 -6.83
CA GLY A 80 6.26 0.56 -6.42
C GLY A 80 4.79 0.55 -6.83
N LEU A 81 4.50 0.16 -8.07
CA LEU A 81 3.14 0.07 -8.60
C LEU A 81 2.28 -0.96 -7.83
N PHE A 82 2.81 -2.17 -7.63
CA PHE A 82 2.10 -3.24 -6.90
C PHE A 82 1.87 -2.86 -5.45
N GLY A 83 2.86 -2.27 -4.78
CA GLY A 83 2.74 -1.83 -3.40
C GLY A 83 1.67 -0.74 -3.24
N PHE A 84 1.65 0.25 -4.14
CA PHE A 84 0.66 1.32 -4.10
C PHE A 84 -0.76 0.81 -4.39
N THR A 85 -0.95 -0.01 -5.42
CA THR A 85 -2.25 -0.61 -5.73
C THR A 85 -2.76 -1.48 -4.58
N LEU A 86 -1.89 -2.31 -4.00
CA LEU A 86 -2.21 -3.13 -2.84
C LEU A 86 -2.68 -2.26 -1.66
N TRP A 87 -1.97 -1.16 -1.40
CA TRP A 87 -2.28 -0.25 -0.30
C TRP A 87 -3.64 0.42 -0.47
N VAL A 88 -3.92 0.97 -1.66
CA VAL A 88 -5.22 1.60 -2.00
C VAL A 88 -6.36 0.57 -1.91
N LEU A 89 -6.14 -0.64 -2.43
CA LEU A 89 -7.14 -1.72 -2.38
C LEU A 89 -7.46 -2.14 -0.94
N CYS A 90 -6.45 -2.31 -0.09
CA CYS A 90 -6.65 -2.69 1.30
C CYS A 90 -7.41 -1.64 2.11
N ILE A 91 -7.18 -0.35 1.84
CA ILE A 91 -7.96 0.75 2.44
C ILE A 91 -9.43 0.66 2.03
N ALA A 92 -9.70 0.43 0.75
CA ALA A 92 -11.06 0.31 0.22
C ALA A 92 -11.82 -0.87 0.84
N LEU A 93 -11.17 -2.05 0.93
CA LEU A 93 -11.74 -3.25 1.53
C LEU A 93 -12.00 -3.10 3.03
N THR A 94 -11.05 -2.51 3.76
CA THR A 94 -11.21 -2.25 5.21
C THR A 94 -12.35 -1.27 5.45
N PHE A 95 -12.46 -0.23 4.65
CA PHE A 95 -13.55 0.74 4.73
C PHE A 95 -14.91 0.10 4.40
N ALA A 96 -14.97 -0.72 3.36
CA ALA A 96 -16.19 -1.41 2.95
C ALA A 96 -16.75 -2.35 4.03
N LYS A 97 -15.88 -2.96 4.85
CA LYS A 97 -16.33 -3.87 5.91
C LYS A 97 -16.45 -3.27 7.29
N TRP A 98 -15.43 -2.54 7.72
CA TRP A 98 -15.29 -2.11 9.12
C TRP A 98 -15.49 -0.60 9.27
N GLY A 99 -15.67 0.12 8.16
CA GLY A 99 -15.98 1.54 8.15
C GLY A 99 -14.80 2.43 8.51
N LYS A 100 -15.09 3.73 8.67
CA LYS A 100 -14.09 4.79 8.82
C LYS A 100 -13.20 4.61 10.04
N THR A 101 -13.79 4.26 11.20
CA THR A 101 -13.07 4.21 12.48
C THR A 101 -11.93 3.20 12.47
N VAL A 102 -12.19 1.97 12.00
CA VAL A 102 -11.14 0.94 11.99
C VAL A 102 -10.12 1.20 10.88
N THR A 103 -10.54 1.82 9.78
CA THR A 103 -9.62 2.26 8.72
C THR A 103 -8.64 3.34 9.22
N ILE A 104 -9.10 4.30 10.04
CA ILE A 104 -8.23 5.30 10.70
C ILE A 104 -7.23 4.61 11.63
N VAL A 105 -7.70 3.67 12.45
CA VAL A 105 -6.83 2.93 13.38
C VAL A 105 -5.77 2.15 12.60
N GLY A 106 -6.14 1.46 11.52
CA GLY A 106 -5.19 0.74 10.66
C GLY A 106 -4.17 1.65 9.98
N LEU A 107 -4.55 2.90 9.65
CA LEU A 107 -3.63 3.91 9.13
C LEU A 107 -2.66 4.45 10.19
N LEU A 108 -3.12 4.60 11.44
CA LEU A 108 -2.32 5.10 12.57
C LEU A 108 -1.22 4.11 12.99
N PHE A 109 -1.41 2.80 12.80
CA PHE A 109 -0.35 1.79 12.94
C PHE A 109 0.61 1.81 11.73
N PHE A 110 1.25 2.97 11.50
CA PHE A 110 2.28 3.24 10.49
C PHE A 110 1.90 2.99 9.02
N GLY A 111 0.60 2.99 8.67
CA GLY A 111 0.15 2.74 7.30
C GLY A 111 0.36 1.29 6.81
N VAL A 112 1.26 0.50 7.43
CA VAL A 112 1.49 -0.92 7.14
C VAL A 112 0.39 -1.78 7.75
N GLY A 113 -0.16 -1.38 8.91
CA GLY A 113 -1.24 -2.11 9.59
C GLY A 113 -2.51 -2.26 8.76
N ILE A 114 -2.73 -1.40 7.76
CA ILE A 114 -3.90 -1.51 6.88
C ILE A 114 -3.82 -2.72 5.94
N LEU A 115 -2.63 -3.24 5.63
CA LEU A 115 -2.44 -4.36 4.72
C LEU A 115 -3.06 -5.66 5.25
N PRO A 116 -2.68 -6.16 6.45
CA PRO A 116 -3.30 -7.36 7.00
C PRO A 116 -4.79 -7.16 7.27
N MET A 117 -5.20 -5.96 7.71
CA MET A 117 -6.61 -5.65 7.94
C MET A 117 -7.43 -5.70 6.65
N GLY A 118 -6.90 -5.17 5.55
CA GLY A 118 -7.54 -5.19 4.24
C GLY A 118 -7.64 -6.59 3.64
N VAL A 119 -6.63 -7.43 3.82
CA VAL A 119 -6.67 -8.84 3.41
C VAL A 119 -7.75 -9.59 4.19
N VAL A 120 -7.77 -9.45 5.52
CA VAL A 120 -8.79 -10.08 6.37
C VAL A 120 -10.19 -9.57 6.01
N ALA A 121 -10.37 -8.25 5.87
CA ALA A 121 -11.63 -7.67 5.43
C ALA A 121 -12.05 -8.19 4.05
N GLY A 122 -11.10 -8.35 3.13
CA GLY A 122 -11.30 -8.93 1.81
C GLY A 122 -11.88 -10.34 1.86
N PHE A 123 -11.27 -11.23 2.63
CA PHE A 123 -11.78 -12.60 2.83
C PHE A 123 -13.17 -12.65 3.48
N LEU A 124 -13.49 -11.68 4.34
CA LEU A 124 -14.81 -11.54 4.97
C LEU A 124 -15.85 -10.84 4.09
N THR A 125 -15.45 -10.25 2.96
CA THR A 125 -16.34 -9.58 1.99
C THR A 125 -16.63 -10.47 0.80
N GLU A 126 -15.58 -10.74 0.06
CA GLU A 126 -15.60 -11.38 -1.23
C GLU A 126 -14.32 -12.21 -1.28
N PRO A 127 -14.37 -13.48 -0.87
CA PRO A 127 -13.16 -14.27 -0.71
C PRO A 127 -12.34 -14.34 -2.00
N TRP A 128 -13.01 -14.41 -3.15
CA TRP A 128 -12.40 -14.45 -4.47
C TRP A 128 -11.71 -13.13 -4.86
N TYR A 129 -12.47 -12.04 -4.97
CA TYR A 129 -11.92 -10.77 -5.44
C TYR A 129 -11.28 -9.96 -4.31
N GLY A 130 -11.98 -9.81 -3.18
CA GLY A 130 -11.48 -9.09 -2.02
C GLY A 130 -10.33 -9.80 -1.29
N GLY A 131 -10.34 -11.13 -1.19
CA GLY A 131 -9.33 -11.90 -0.46
C GLY A 131 -8.09 -12.24 -1.30
N PHE A 132 -8.27 -12.93 -2.43
CA PHE A 132 -7.14 -13.42 -3.23
C PHE A 132 -6.41 -12.33 -4.01
N VAL A 133 -7.07 -11.26 -4.49
CA VAL A 133 -6.39 -10.22 -5.28
C VAL A 133 -5.31 -9.49 -4.47
N PRO A 134 -5.55 -9.06 -3.21
CA PRO A 134 -4.48 -8.56 -2.35
C PRO A 134 -3.33 -9.55 -2.15
N VAL A 135 -3.64 -10.85 -1.97
CA VAL A 135 -2.61 -11.89 -1.80
C VAL A 135 -1.75 -12.03 -3.06
N LEU A 136 -2.36 -11.99 -4.25
CA LEU A 136 -1.64 -12.02 -5.53
C LEU A 136 -0.78 -10.76 -5.72
N LEU A 137 -1.27 -9.59 -5.33
CA LEU A 137 -0.49 -8.35 -5.37
C LEU A 137 0.68 -8.37 -4.37
N ILE A 138 0.52 -8.98 -3.19
CA ILE A 138 1.61 -9.23 -2.25
C ILE A 138 2.66 -10.14 -2.90
N ALA A 139 2.22 -11.25 -3.51
CA ALA A 139 3.13 -12.17 -4.20
C ALA A 139 3.87 -11.47 -5.36
N ALA A 140 3.18 -10.65 -6.15
CA ALA A 140 3.78 -9.86 -7.23
C ALA A 140 4.79 -8.82 -6.70
N TYR A 141 4.48 -8.15 -5.59
CA TYR A 141 5.39 -7.22 -4.93
C TYR A 141 6.66 -7.91 -4.44
N VAL A 142 6.52 -9.06 -3.77
CA VAL A 142 7.65 -9.85 -3.27
C VAL A 142 8.48 -10.39 -4.42
N GLY A 143 7.83 -10.95 -5.45
CA GLY A 143 8.49 -11.46 -6.65
C GLY A 143 9.26 -10.38 -7.41
N ALA A 144 8.66 -9.21 -7.60
CA ALA A 144 9.33 -8.06 -8.21
C ALA A 144 10.51 -7.57 -7.36
N SER A 145 10.38 -7.57 -6.03
CA SER A 145 11.48 -7.20 -5.13
C SER A 145 12.65 -8.18 -5.19
N ALA A 146 12.36 -9.49 -5.20
CA ALA A 146 13.40 -10.53 -5.28
C ALA A 146 14.11 -10.48 -6.63
N ALA A 147 13.36 -10.32 -7.72
CA ALA A 147 13.88 -10.17 -9.06
C ALA A 147 14.74 -8.90 -9.20
N ALA A 148 14.27 -7.76 -8.69
CA ALA A 148 15.04 -6.52 -8.72
C ALA A 148 16.38 -6.65 -8.02
N ASN A 149 16.40 -7.22 -6.81
CA ASN A 149 17.65 -7.39 -6.04
C ASN A 149 18.64 -8.30 -6.78
N HIS A 150 18.18 -9.45 -7.28
CA HIS A 150 19.04 -10.38 -8.01
C HIS A 150 19.64 -9.77 -9.28
N PHE A 151 18.89 -8.95 -10.03
CA PHE A 151 19.36 -8.42 -11.31
C PHE A 151 20.17 -7.11 -11.19
N LEU A 152 20.16 -6.47 -10.02
CA LEU A 152 20.93 -5.24 -9.76
C LEU A 152 22.27 -5.52 -9.06
N GLU A 153 22.41 -6.66 -8.38
CA GLU A 153 23.66 -7.09 -7.73
C GLU A 153 24.64 -7.79 -8.71
N ASP A 154 24.15 -8.25 -9.87
CA ASP A 154 24.93 -8.84 -10.99
C ASP A 154 25.46 -7.77 -11.99
#